data_AF-A0A0C9Z3Z0-F1
#
_entry.id   AF-A0A0C9Z3Z0-F1
#
_cell.length_a   1.000
_cell.length_b   1.000
_cell.length_c   1.000
_cell.angle_alpha   90.00
_cell.angle_beta   90.00
_cell.angle_gamma   90.00
#
_symmetry.space_group_name_H-M   'P 1'
#
loop_
_entity.id
_entity.type
_entity.pdbx_description
1 polymer ?
#
loop_
_entity_poly.entity_id
_entity_poly.type
_entity_poly.pdbx_seq_one_letter_code
_entity_poly.pdbx_strand_id
1 'polypeptide(L)'
;MRTYQVSAITFLSTLGITGRPVFGLVVNGTLGAITMAWKTNNQIYVMERNVRHYDIMDPLQALKLVSILRRLARHNVSFGNQFKGLPAISEVKWTKFHQRREDGQEKEADEEAAEGVADE
;
A
#
# COMPACT_ATOMS: atom_id res chain seq x y z
N MET A 1 -0.07 -12.63 9.76
CA MET A 1 1.00 -11.96 8.98
C MET A 1 0.67 -11.83 7.50
N ARG A 2 0.04 -12.85 6.87
CA ARG A 2 -0.59 -12.74 5.53
C ARG A 2 -1.42 -11.48 5.32
N THR A 3 -2.14 -11.06 6.36
CA THR A 3 -3.12 -9.97 6.32
C THR A 3 -2.52 -8.65 5.82
N TYR A 4 -1.39 -8.18 6.37
CA TYR A 4 -0.83 -6.87 5.97
C TYR A 4 -0.35 -6.85 4.53
N GLN A 5 0.28 -7.93 4.08
CA GLN A 5 0.81 -8.01 2.73
C GLN A 5 -0.30 -8.17 1.68
N VAL A 6 -1.33 -8.96 2.00
CA VAL A 6 -2.55 -9.09 1.18
C VAL A 6 -3.30 -7.75 1.12
N SER A 7 -3.46 -7.05 2.24
CA SER A 7 -4.08 -5.73 2.28
C SER A 7 -3.32 -4.71 1.42
N ALA A 8 -1.98 -4.68 1.52
CA ALA A 8 -1.16 -3.80 0.70
C ALA A 8 -1.32 -4.08 -0.81
N ILE A 9 -1.36 -5.36 -1.21
CA ILE A 9 -1.58 -5.75 -2.60
C ILE A 9 -2.99 -5.39 -3.09
N THR A 10 -4.00 -5.60 -2.26
CA THR A 10 -5.38 -5.22 -2.59
C THR A 10 -5.48 -3.71 -2.78
N PHE A 11 -4.85 -2.91 -1.92
CA PHE A 11 -4.76 -1.47 -2.05
C PHE A 11 -4.02 -1.04 -3.34
N LEU A 12 -2.88 -1.65 -3.64
CA LEU A 12 -2.16 -1.35 -4.88
C LEU A 12 -2.98 -1.73 -6.12
N SER A 13 -3.75 -2.82 -6.04
CA SER A 13 -4.64 -3.23 -7.11
C SER A 13 -5.80 -2.27 -7.34
N THR A 14 -6.34 -1.62 -6.29
CA THR A 14 -7.40 -0.61 -6.47
C THR A 14 -6.85 0.66 -7.13
N LEU A 15 -5.56 0.94 -6.96
CA LEU A 15 -4.84 2.00 -7.67
C LEU A 15 -4.40 1.59 -9.09
N GLY A 16 -4.83 0.44 -9.60
CA GLY A 16 -4.44 -0.04 -10.94
C GLY A 16 -3.04 -0.63 -11.03
N ILE A 17 -2.29 -0.71 -9.91
CA ILE A 17 -0.97 -1.32 -9.88
C ILE A 17 -1.13 -2.84 -9.65
N THR A 18 -0.94 -3.62 -10.72
CA THR A 18 -1.04 -5.08 -10.70
C THR A 18 0.23 -5.73 -11.27
N GLY A 19 0.41 -7.03 -11.03
CA GLY A 19 1.53 -7.82 -11.57
C GLY A 19 2.91 -7.52 -10.95
N ARG A 20 2.97 -6.68 -9.91
CA ARG A 20 4.22 -6.33 -9.21
C ARG A 20 4.36 -7.05 -7.86
N PRO A 21 5.57 -7.54 -7.51
CA PRO A 21 5.81 -8.14 -6.21
C PRO A 21 5.88 -7.09 -5.10
N VAL A 22 5.08 -7.31 -4.06
CA VAL A 22 5.16 -6.61 -2.79
C VAL A 22 5.96 -7.49 -1.84
N PHE A 23 7.05 -6.95 -1.31
CA PHE A 23 7.90 -7.62 -0.34
C PHE A 23 7.50 -7.21 1.08
N GLY A 24 7.36 -8.20 1.96
CA GLY A 24 7.14 -8.01 3.38
C GLY A 24 8.36 -8.44 4.18
N LEU A 25 8.64 -7.74 5.27
CA LEU A 25 9.61 -8.17 6.26
C LEU A 25 8.86 -8.73 7.47
N VAL A 26 9.21 -9.96 7.84
CA VAL A 26 8.68 -10.68 8.98
C VAL A 26 9.78 -10.80 10.00
N VAL A 27 9.52 -10.40 11.24
CA VAL A 27 10.49 -10.50 12.33
C VAL A 27 9.87 -11.22 13.53
N ASN A 28 10.66 -12.09 14.16
CA ASN A 28 10.36 -12.72 15.43
C ASN A 28 11.63 -12.74 16.28
N GLY A 29 11.74 -11.81 17.23
CA GLY A 29 12.96 -11.61 18.01
C GLY A 29 14.14 -11.30 17.09
N THR A 30 15.14 -12.18 17.08
CA THR A 30 16.36 -12.04 16.27
C THR A 30 16.22 -12.60 14.85
N LEU A 31 15.15 -13.35 14.58
CA LEU A 31 14.92 -13.97 13.27
C LEU A 31 14.14 -13.02 12.37
N GLY A 32 14.70 -12.72 11.20
CA GLY A 32 14.05 -12.00 10.11
C GLY A 32 13.83 -12.89 8.88
N ALA A 33 12.71 -12.71 8.20
CA ALA A 33 12.34 -13.44 7.00
C ALA A 33 11.70 -12.49 5.98
N ILE A 34 11.99 -12.68 4.70
CA ILE A 34 11.42 -11.86 3.63
C ILE A 34 10.33 -12.66 2.94
N THR A 35 9.11 -12.13 2.94
CA THR A 35 7.96 -12.71 2.23
C THR A 35 7.71 -11.92 0.95
N MET A 36 7.10 -12.55 -0.05
CA MET A 36 6.75 -11.90 -1.31
C MET A 36 5.33 -12.29 -1.71
N ALA A 37 4.57 -11.34 -2.22
CA ALA A 37 3.24 -11.60 -2.75
C ALA A 37 2.93 -10.64 -3.90
N TRP A 38 2.09 -11.06 -4.83
CA TRP A 38 1.67 -10.25 -5.96
C TRP A 38 0.25 -10.63 -6.38
N LYS A 39 -0.43 -9.74 -7.10
CA LYS A 39 -1.75 -10.02 -7.69
C LYS A 39 -1.64 -10.08 -9.22
N THR A 40 -2.14 -11.16 -9.79
CA THR A 40 -2.23 -11.40 -11.24
C THR A 40 -3.57 -12.06 -11.54
N ASN A 41 -4.25 -11.66 -12.62
CA ASN A 41 -5.53 -12.26 -13.05
C ASN A 41 -6.56 -12.38 -11.92
N ASN A 42 -6.69 -11.31 -11.12
CA ASN A 42 -7.57 -11.22 -9.96
C ASN A 42 -7.30 -12.21 -8.81
N GLN A 43 -6.20 -12.96 -8.86
CA GLN A 43 -5.76 -13.87 -7.80
C GLN A 43 -4.51 -13.32 -7.11
N ILE A 44 -4.43 -13.52 -5.79
CA ILE A 44 -3.29 -13.12 -4.98
C ILE A 44 -2.41 -14.34 -4.74
N TYR A 45 -1.16 -14.24 -5.21
CA TYR A 45 -0.14 -15.24 -5.01
C TYR A 45 0.76 -14.81 -3.86
N VAL A 46 0.98 -15.71 -2.90
CA VAL A 46 1.82 -15.46 -1.73
C VAL A 46 2.90 -16.53 -1.69
N MET A 47 4.16 -16.10 -1.77
CA MET A 47 5.33 -16.96 -1.64
C MET A 47 5.73 -17.04 -0.17
N GLU A 48 5.29 -18.12 0.49
CA GLU A 48 5.65 -18.43 1.88
C GLU A 48 6.41 -19.74 2.04
N ARG A 49 6.38 -20.61 1.02
CA ARG A 49 7.11 -21.88 1.08
C ARG A 49 8.60 -21.60 0.86
N ASN A 50 9.46 -22.22 1.69
CA ASN A 50 10.92 -22.11 1.64
C ASN A 50 11.47 -20.69 1.87
N VAL A 51 10.77 -19.87 2.66
CA VAL A 51 11.29 -18.57 3.05
C VAL A 51 12.53 -18.75 3.92
N ARG A 52 13.62 -18.11 3.52
CA ARG A 52 14.88 -18.14 4.26
C ARG A 52 14.79 -17.21 5.47
N HIS A 53 15.10 -17.77 6.62
CA HIS A 53 15.23 -17.03 7.86
C HIS A 53 16.69 -16.58 8.01
N TYR A 54 16.87 -15.37 8.52
CA TYR A 54 18.15 -14.73 8.79
C TYR A 54 18.16 -14.35 10.26
N ASP A 55 19.08 -14.92 11.02
CA ASP A 55 19.34 -14.49 12.38
C ASP A 55 20.21 -13.22 12.36
N ILE A 56 19.71 -12.13 12.93
CA ILE A 56 20.44 -10.85 12.96
C ILE A 56 21.54 -10.85 14.03
N MET A 57 21.56 -11.82 14.95
CA MET A 57 22.64 -11.97 15.93
C MET A 57 23.90 -12.55 15.31
N ASP A 58 23.77 -13.30 14.21
CA ASP A 58 24.90 -13.74 13.41
C ASP A 58 25.30 -12.62 12.43
N PRO A 59 26.51 -12.01 12.55
CA PRO A 59 26.95 -10.93 11.68
C PRO A 59 26.91 -11.29 10.19
N LEU A 60 27.16 -12.56 9.84
CA LEU A 60 27.15 -13.00 8.45
C LEU A 60 25.73 -13.04 7.89
N GLN A 61 24.77 -13.50 8.69
CA GLN A 61 23.36 -13.52 8.31
C GLN A 61 22.76 -12.12 8.28
N ALA A 62 23.13 -11.25 9.23
CA ALA A 62 22.77 -9.84 9.20
C ALA A 62 23.27 -9.15 7.92
N LEU A 63 24.54 -9.39 7.54
CA LEU A 63 25.10 -8.84 6.30
C LEU A 63 24.34 -9.34 5.06
N LYS A 64 24.02 -10.64 5.01
CA LYS A 64 23.21 -11.23 3.94
C LYS A 64 21.83 -10.57 3.87
N LEU A 65 21.15 -10.41 4.99
CA LEU A 65 19.85 -9.76 5.05
C LEU A 65 19.91 -8.31 4.52
N VAL A 66 20.86 -7.50 5.02
CA VAL A 66 21.06 -6.12 4.57
C VAL A 66 21.38 -6.05 3.07
N SER A 67 22.20 -6.98 2.56
CA SER A 67 22.52 -7.05 1.13
C SER A 67 21.27 -7.28 0.26
N ILE A 68 20.32 -8.10 0.72
CA ILE A 68 19.06 -8.38 0.04
C ILE A 68 18.14 -7.17 0.13
N LEU A 69 18.00 -6.57 1.31
CA LEU A 69 17.19 -5.36 1.50
C LEU A 69 17.63 -4.23 0.57
N ARG A 70 18.95 -4.04 0.40
CA ARG A 70 19.50 -3.06 -0.56
C ARG A 70 19.11 -3.37 -2.01
N ARG A 71 19.08 -4.65 -2.39
CA ARG A 71 18.65 -5.06 -3.74
C ARG A 71 17.15 -4.81 -3.96
N LEU A 72 16.33 -5.11 -2.96
CA LEU A 72 14.89 -4.84 -2.98
C LEU A 72 14.59 -3.35 -3.06
N ALA A 73 15.31 -2.52 -2.30
CA ALA A 73 15.17 -1.07 -2.35
C ALA A 73 15.44 -0.52 -3.76
N ARG A 74 16.49 -1.03 -4.44
CA ARG A 74 16.79 -0.67 -5.83
C ARG A 74 15.71 -1.13 -6.81
N HIS A 75 15.17 -2.33 -6.61
CA HIS A 75 14.09 -2.85 -7.45
C HIS A 75 12.83 -1.97 -7.39
N ASN A 76 12.55 -1.39 -6.22
CA ASN A 76 11.40 -0.51 -6.01
C ASN A 76 11.59 0.95 -6.47
N VAL A 77 12.78 1.37 -6.94
CA VAL A 77 13.00 2.75 -7.41
C VAL A 77 12.09 3.10 -8.60
N SER A 78 11.79 2.14 -9.48
CA SER A 78 10.82 2.31 -10.58
C SER A 78 9.39 2.53 -10.07
N PHE A 79 9.07 2.04 -8.87
CA PHE A 79 7.72 2.09 -8.30
C PHE A 79 7.31 3.51 -7.90
N GLY A 80 8.25 4.29 -7.34
CA GLY A 80 7.97 5.66 -6.88
C GLY A 80 7.49 6.59 -8.01
N ASN A 81 7.94 6.38 -9.24
CA ASN A 81 7.52 7.20 -10.38
C ASN A 81 6.10 6.88 -10.84
N GLN A 82 5.66 5.61 -10.76
CA GLN A 82 4.28 5.22 -11.06
C GLN A 82 3.32 5.72 -9.98
N PHE A 83 3.76 5.69 -8.72
CA PHE A 83 2.96 6.18 -7.60
C PHE A 83 2.69 7.70 -7.69
N LYS A 84 3.63 8.47 -8.24
CA LYS A 84 3.49 9.93 -8.45
C LYS A 84 2.53 10.31 -9.56
N GLY A 85 2.28 9.42 -10.52
CA GLY A 85 1.35 9.64 -11.64
C GLY A 85 -0.07 9.19 -11.36
N LEU A 86 -0.34 8.62 -10.18
CA LEU A 86 -1.67 8.22 -9.77
C LEU A 86 -2.45 9.41 -9.21
N PRO A 87 -3.78 9.45 -9.42
CA PRO A 87 -4.62 10.47 -8.82
C PRO A 87 -4.39 10.50 -7.31
N ALA A 88 -4.38 11.71 -6.74
CA ALA A 88 -4.20 11.86 -5.31
C ALA A 88 -5.25 11.01 -4.58
N ILE A 89 -4.91 10.41 -3.44
CA ILE A 89 -5.84 9.56 -2.67
C ILE A 89 -7.18 10.30 -2.41
N SER A 90 -7.15 11.64 -2.33
CA SER A 90 -8.33 12.49 -2.20
C SER A 90 -9.30 12.49 -3.39
N GLU A 91 -8.85 12.11 -4.59
CA GLU A 91 -9.67 12.06 -5.82
C GLU A 91 -10.35 10.71 -6.01
N VAL A 92 -10.03 9.73 -5.17
CA VAL A 92 -10.61 8.40 -5.26
C VAL A 92 -11.93 8.38 -4.48
N LYS A 93 -13.03 8.17 -5.20
CA LYS A 93 -14.44 8.24 -4.71
C LYS A 93 -14.72 7.53 -3.39
N TRP A 94 -14.09 6.39 -3.12
CA TRP A 94 -14.36 5.57 -1.93
C TRP A 94 -13.53 5.96 -0.70
N THR A 95 -12.76 7.06 -0.74
CA THR A 95 -11.92 7.48 0.38
C THR A 95 -12.65 8.41 1.33
N LYS A 96 -12.32 8.34 2.63
CA LYS A 96 -12.82 9.28 3.65
C LYS A 96 -12.47 10.76 3.39
N PHE A 97 -11.54 11.02 2.47
CA PHE A 97 -11.20 12.38 2.03
C PHE A 97 -12.17 12.87 0.96
N HIS A 98 -12.52 12.01 0.00
CA HIS A 98 -13.56 12.30 -0.99
C HIS A 98 -14.92 12.47 -0.32
N GLN A 99 -15.27 11.54 0.57
CA GLN A 99 -16.54 11.56 1.30
C GLN A 99 -16.70 12.83 2.14
N ARG A 100 -15.63 13.26 2.85
CA ARG A 100 -15.65 14.54 3.60
C ARG A 100 -15.75 15.79 2.72
N ARG A 101 -15.31 15.73 1.47
CA ARG A 101 -15.47 16.83 0.51
C ARG A 101 -16.90 16.89 0.00
N GLU A 102 -17.47 15.74 -0.39
CA GLU A 102 -18.88 15.64 -0.78
C GLU A 102 -19.80 16.09 0.36
N ASP A 103 -19.60 15.59 1.58
CA ASP A 103 -20.38 15.99 2.77
C ASP A 103 -20.23 17.49 3.12
N GLY A 104 -19.11 18.11 2.74
CA GLY A 104 -18.86 19.55 2.94
C GLY A 104 -19.55 20.41 1.87
N GLN A 105 -19.48 19.98 0.61
CA GLN A 105 -20.14 20.65 -0.51
C GLN A 105 -21.66 20.55 -0.43
N GLU A 106 -22.21 19.43 0.06
CA GLU A 106 -23.66 19.32 0.32
C GLU A 106 -24.13 20.29 1.41
N LYS A 107 -23.32 20.51 2.46
CA LYS A 107 -23.66 21.45 3.53
C LYS A 107 -23.61 22.91 3.09
N GLU A 108 -22.60 23.28 2.29
CA GLU A 108 -22.50 24.63 1.73
C GLU A 108 -23.67 24.91 0.75
N ALA A 109 -24.08 23.91 -0.05
CA ALA A 109 -25.22 24.05 -0.95
C ALA A 109 -26.56 24.16 -0.21
N ASP A 110 -26.75 23.41 0.88
CA ASP A 110 -27.94 23.50 1.73
C ASP A 110 -28.01 24.83 2.49
N GLU A 111 -26.87 25.41 2.91
CA GLU A 111 -26.81 26.74 3.53
C GLU A 111 -27.10 27.86 2.53
N GLU A 112 -26.53 27.83 1.31
CA GLU A 112 -26.85 28.81 0.26
C GLU A 112 -28.33 28.72 -0.20
N ALA A 113 -28.90 27.52 -0.25
CA ALA A 113 -30.32 27.34 -0.57
C ALA A 113 -31.24 27.83 0.56
N ALA A 114 -30.81 27.76 1.82
CA ALA A 114 -31.56 28.30 2.96
C ALA A 114 -31.48 29.83 3.03
N GLU A 115 -30.35 30.44 2.69
CA GLU A 115 -30.20 31.91 2.62
C GLU A 115 -30.95 32.52 1.41
N GLY A 116 -30.99 31.83 0.26
CA GLY A 116 -31.72 32.30 -0.93
C GLY A 116 -33.25 32.25 -0.83
N VAL A 117 -33.81 31.57 0.18
CA VAL A 117 -35.27 31.49 0.42
C VAL A 117 -35.75 32.55 1.43
N ALA A 118 -34.83 33.25 2.11
CA ALA A 118 -35.18 34.28 3.10
C ALA A 118 -35.44 35.68 2.50
N ASP A 119 -35.20 35.86 1.19
CA ASP A 119 -35.31 37.15 0.47
C ASP A 119 -36.48 37.24 -0.55
N GLU A 120 -37.46 36.32 -0.51
CA GLU A 120 -38.76 36.44 -1.23
C GLU A 120 -39.95 36.76 -0.32
#